data_AF-A0A395MH28-F1
#
_entry.id   AF-A0A395MH28-F1
#
_cell.length_a   1.000
_cell.length_b   1.000
_cell.length_c   1.000
_cell.angle_alpha   90.00
_cell.angle_beta   90.00
_cell.angle_gamma   90.00
#
_symmetry.space_group_name_H-M   'P 1'
#
loop_
_entity.id
_entity.type
_entity.pdbx_description
1 polymer ?
#
loop_
_entity_poly.entity_id
_entity_poly.type
_entity_poly.pdbx_seq_one_letter_code
_entity_poly.pdbx_strand_id
1 'polypeptide(L)'
;MVFPATAPNLIRTQYEKRFEGSTPLDMQTLKHFAEFLALSKLGRLPQEGETKLPTAGSVRGAMRRFCNAWERENHTFISLDLKRSMAPYIDSKLAKKVGLLTRKRGQRKKAFITIENYVHMQKRLWTNDFHDYNHEGSRIDNANLLNTHCFTSARCQELCQAKYKDLEYILSWKNGRPEFRLKFTREICKGTDINQPEHSFAERIEGPDGIPPPLFAQPMLYWLANLISSRAFADFNTVEEVLALEPPKNGNFRILEWAEDAREKPVFPEWSSTGCKPKSKNPKSWVTQFSDWGNRAGFTVQLGLHAVRREALIKVNDNGYSLGQVLRFASQSNPGVLVNKYLGSVFTVDGAGSYLGMKLRTDLAEDFRSASVRRNPGLRFSLPTRETEELQNSPEYLFLTREISDINSELKSSKTPEEQTQLEMRRKDAYKQRLFLETRKLKDFQTHQKVIYDTSQQDHEQYDWRQNHFSRISHMLPEARVRLAQTLPTVAHPRSPEWITALKDLISLRSDPYPVAYQEELRPVNGCCPVTTCSIDLSKVQKKD
;
A
#
# COMPACT_ATOMS: atom_id res chain seq x y z
N MET A 1 -19.69 -1.06 -15.43
CA MET A 1 -19.99 0.38 -15.34
C MET A 1 -20.00 0.83 -13.88
N VAL A 2 -19.09 1.72 -13.50
CA VAL A 2 -19.07 2.35 -12.17
C VAL A 2 -19.81 3.67 -12.32
N PHE A 3 -21.01 3.76 -11.76
CA PHE A 3 -21.78 5.01 -11.79
C PHE A 3 -21.03 6.12 -11.01
N PRO A 4 -20.72 7.28 -11.63
CA PRO A 4 -20.11 8.40 -10.95
C PRO A 4 -21.07 9.06 -9.95
N ALA A 5 -20.56 10.02 -9.19
CA ALA A 5 -21.23 10.73 -8.09
C ALA A 5 -22.54 11.47 -8.47
N THR A 6 -22.96 11.44 -9.73
CA THR A 6 -24.22 11.99 -10.28
C THR A 6 -25.42 11.05 -10.18
N ALA A 7 -25.24 9.78 -9.82
CA ALA A 7 -26.32 8.80 -9.75
C ALA A 7 -27.49 9.12 -8.78
N PRO A 8 -27.27 9.66 -7.56
CA PRO A 8 -28.36 9.86 -6.58
C PRO A 8 -29.46 10.79 -7.09
N ASN A 9 -29.08 11.84 -7.80
CA ASN A 9 -30.01 12.86 -8.30
C ASN A 9 -30.84 12.33 -9.47
N LEU A 10 -30.23 11.57 -10.38
CA LEU A 10 -30.94 10.93 -11.48
C LEU A 10 -32.02 9.96 -10.99
N ILE A 11 -31.72 9.20 -9.94
CA ILE A 11 -32.64 8.23 -9.31
C ILE A 11 -33.81 8.97 -8.64
N ARG A 12 -33.53 10.05 -7.91
CA ARG A 12 -34.58 10.91 -7.32
C ARG A 12 -35.50 11.47 -8.40
N THR A 13 -34.94 12.08 -9.45
CA THR A 13 -35.74 12.71 -10.51
C THR A 13 -36.63 11.69 -11.22
N GLN A 14 -36.17 10.46 -11.42
CA GLN A 14 -37.01 9.38 -11.98
C GLN A 14 -38.06 8.87 -10.99
N TYR A 15 -37.75 8.83 -9.70
CA TYR A 15 -38.68 8.42 -8.65
C TYR A 15 -39.79 9.45 -8.43
N GLU A 16 -39.45 10.74 -8.39
CA GLU A 16 -40.38 11.87 -8.23
C GLU A 16 -41.36 11.98 -9.42
N LYS A 17 -40.90 11.66 -10.64
CA LYS A 17 -41.79 11.52 -11.83
C LYS A 17 -42.85 10.43 -11.71
N ARG A 18 -42.60 9.40 -10.89
CA ARG A 18 -43.53 8.27 -10.69
C ARG A 18 -44.37 8.43 -9.43
N PHE A 19 -43.87 9.19 -8.45
CA PHE A 19 -44.51 9.45 -7.16
C PHE A 19 -44.33 10.92 -6.80
N GLU A 20 -45.15 11.79 -7.40
CA GLU A 20 -45.10 13.23 -7.18
C GLU A 20 -45.27 13.59 -5.69
N GLY A 21 -44.49 14.56 -5.21
CA GLY A 21 -44.50 14.98 -3.80
C GLY A 21 -43.76 14.05 -2.83
N SER A 22 -43.11 12.97 -3.32
CA SER A 22 -42.31 12.09 -2.46
C SER A 22 -41.06 12.79 -1.93
N THR A 23 -40.85 12.76 -0.61
CA THR A 23 -39.69 13.39 0.02
C THR A 23 -38.92 12.42 0.89
N PRO A 24 -37.58 12.51 0.99
CA PRO A 24 -36.82 11.69 1.93
C PRO A 24 -37.01 12.12 3.40
N LEU A 25 -37.94 13.04 3.67
CA LEU A 25 -38.40 13.42 5.01
C LEU A 25 -39.44 12.43 5.55
N ASP A 26 -39.98 11.54 4.72
CA ASP A 26 -40.87 10.47 5.16
C ASP A 26 -40.17 9.10 5.13
N MET A 27 -40.57 8.23 6.07
CA MET A 27 -39.93 6.92 6.25
C MET A 27 -40.21 5.96 5.09
N GLN A 28 -41.35 6.09 4.40
CA GLN A 28 -41.75 5.18 3.34
C GLN A 28 -40.90 5.42 2.09
N THR A 29 -40.73 6.67 1.72
CA THR A 29 -39.85 7.10 0.63
C THR A 29 -38.39 6.70 0.91
N LEU A 30 -37.89 6.90 2.13
CA LEU A 30 -36.53 6.44 2.49
C LEU A 30 -36.34 4.92 2.35
N LYS A 31 -37.37 4.12 2.67
CA LYS A 31 -37.34 2.66 2.48
C LYS A 31 -37.29 2.28 1.00
N HIS A 32 -38.08 2.95 0.14
CA HIS A 32 -38.05 2.72 -1.30
C HIS A 32 -36.69 3.07 -1.91
N PHE A 33 -36.09 4.19 -1.49
CA PHE A 33 -34.72 4.53 -1.90
C PHE A 33 -33.69 3.49 -1.44
N ALA A 34 -33.80 2.99 -0.19
CA ALA A 34 -32.89 1.95 0.29
C ALA A 34 -33.04 0.64 -0.50
N GLU A 35 -34.26 0.27 -0.89
CA GLU A 35 -34.52 -0.89 -1.74
C GLU A 35 -33.93 -0.71 -3.14
N PHE A 36 -34.16 0.43 -3.78
CA PHE A 36 -33.53 0.76 -5.05
C PHE A 36 -32.00 0.68 -4.97
N LEU A 37 -31.41 1.28 -3.92
CA LEU A 37 -29.96 1.26 -3.69
C LEU A 37 -29.44 -0.15 -3.41
N ALA A 38 -30.26 -1.04 -2.86
CA ALA A 38 -29.90 -2.44 -2.65
C ALA A 38 -29.91 -3.23 -3.96
N LEU A 39 -30.94 -3.06 -4.79
CA LEU A 39 -31.08 -3.77 -6.06
C LEU A 39 -30.07 -3.30 -7.13
N SER A 40 -29.76 -2.00 -7.15
CA SER A 40 -28.82 -1.41 -8.12
C SER A 40 -27.34 -1.61 -7.76
N LYS A 41 -27.02 -2.02 -6.53
CA LYS A 41 -25.64 -2.05 -6.04
C LYS A 41 -25.01 -3.42 -6.22
N LEU A 42 -23.95 -3.44 -7.02
CA LEU A 42 -23.09 -4.62 -7.14
C LEU A 42 -22.33 -4.91 -5.85
N GLY A 43 -22.40 -6.16 -5.40
CA GLY A 43 -21.63 -6.73 -4.31
C GLY A 43 -20.13 -6.69 -4.57
N ARG A 44 -19.35 -6.49 -3.50
CA ARG A 44 -17.88 -6.45 -3.54
C ARG A 44 -17.21 -7.61 -2.80
N LEU A 45 -17.98 -8.42 -2.09
CA LEU A 45 -17.43 -9.62 -1.44
C LEU A 45 -17.41 -10.78 -2.44
N PRO A 46 -16.37 -11.63 -2.41
CA PRO A 46 -16.34 -12.87 -3.18
C PRO A 46 -17.57 -13.72 -2.84
N GLN A 47 -18.26 -14.21 -3.86
CA GLN A 47 -19.47 -15.03 -3.78
C GLN A 47 -19.39 -16.12 -4.84
N GLU A 48 -19.95 -17.28 -4.52
CA GLU A 48 -20.19 -18.35 -5.49
C GLU A 48 -21.45 -18.00 -6.30
N GLY A 49 -21.35 -18.04 -7.63
CA GLY A 49 -22.44 -17.68 -8.56
C GLY A 49 -22.29 -16.31 -9.25
N GLU A 50 -23.11 -16.08 -10.27
CA GLU A 50 -23.03 -14.89 -11.15
C GLU A 50 -23.54 -13.61 -10.48
N THR A 51 -24.54 -13.70 -9.59
CA THR A 51 -25.12 -12.55 -8.90
C THR A 51 -24.31 -12.13 -7.67
N LYS A 52 -23.61 -10.99 -7.79
CA LYS A 52 -22.86 -10.39 -6.67
C LYS A 52 -23.79 -9.57 -5.78
N LEU A 53 -24.28 -10.17 -4.68
CA LEU A 53 -25.17 -9.50 -3.73
C LEU A 53 -24.41 -8.46 -2.87
N PRO A 54 -24.98 -7.28 -2.60
CA PRO A 54 -24.39 -6.30 -1.70
C PRO A 54 -24.56 -6.68 -0.22
N THR A 55 -23.70 -6.11 0.61
CA THR A 55 -23.81 -6.24 2.07
C THR A 55 -24.75 -5.18 2.63
N ALA A 56 -25.45 -5.50 3.73
CA ALA A 56 -26.29 -4.53 4.42
C ALA A 56 -25.50 -3.28 4.84
N GLY A 57 -24.24 -3.45 5.27
CA GLY A 57 -23.33 -2.33 5.55
C GLY A 57 -23.02 -1.45 4.34
N SER A 58 -22.88 -2.04 3.15
CA SER A 58 -22.68 -1.29 1.90
C SER A 58 -23.89 -0.45 1.52
N VAL A 59 -25.09 -1.00 1.71
CA VAL A 59 -26.37 -0.29 1.48
C VAL A 59 -26.55 0.82 2.51
N ARG A 60 -26.33 0.56 3.80
CA ARG A 60 -26.33 1.59 4.87
C ARG A 60 -25.38 2.74 4.55
N GLY A 61 -24.17 2.44 4.09
CA GLY A 61 -23.20 3.46 3.70
C GLY A 61 -23.63 4.28 2.48
N ALA A 62 -24.33 3.66 1.52
CA ALA A 62 -24.91 4.36 0.38
C ALA A 62 -26.08 5.25 0.81
N MET A 63 -26.97 4.74 1.66
CA MET A 63 -28.10 5.49 2.21
C MET A 63 -27.65 6.73 2.98
N ARG A 64 -26.61 6.60 3.83
CA ARG A 64 -26.03 7.75 4.53
C ARG A 64 -25.48 8.80 3.57
N ARG A 65 -24.83 8.39 2.47
CA ARG A 65 -24.32 9.33 1.45
C ARG A 65 -25.47 10.03 0.73
N PHE A 66 -26.53 9.30 0.40
CA PHE A 66 -27.75 9.83 -0.19
C PHE A 66 -28.37 10.90 0.72
N CYS A 67 -28.69 10.56 1.97
CA CYS A 67 -29.26 11.51 2.93
C CYS A 67 -28.38 12.76 3.06
N ASN A 68 -27.07 12.59 3.29
CA ASN A 68 -26.17 13.73 3.46
C ASN A 68 -26.04 14.59 2.18
N ALA A 69 -26.15 14.00 0.99
CA ALA A 69 -26.12 14.75 -0.27
C ALA A 69 -27.40 15.57 -0.44
N TRP A 70 -28.54 14.94 -0.17
CA TRP A 70 -29.85 15.58 -0.26
C TRP A 70 -29.99 16.75 0.73
N GLU A 71 -29.56 16.58 1.98
CA GLU A 71 -29.59 17.65 2.99
C GLU A 71 -28.76 18.87 2.58
N ARG A 72 -27.58 18.65 1.97
CA ARG A 72 -26.73 19.73 1.46
C ARG A 72 -27.36 20.48 0.30
N GLU A 73 -28.05 19.78 -0.58
CA GLU A 73 -28.68 20.35 -1.78
C GLU A 73 -29.97 21.10 -1.45
N ASN A 74 -30.74 20.64 -0.47
CA ASN A 74 -32.06 21.19 -0.15
C ASN A 74 -32.04 22.06 1.12
N HIS A 75 -30.85 22.34 1.68
CA HIS A 75 -30.63 23.15 2.87
C HIS A 75 -31.58 22.81 4.05
N THR A 76 -31.87 21.53 4.22
CA THR A 76 -32.81 21.01 5.22
C THR A 76 -32.28 19.73 5.86
N PHE A 77 -32.92 19.28 6.94
CA PHE A 77 -32.46 18.16 7.75
C PHE A 77 -33.48 17.03 7.75
N ILE A 78 -33.00 15.82 7.47
CA ILE A 78 -33.76 14.59 7.71
C ILE A 78 -33.60 14.26 9.20
N SER A 79 -34.73 14.12 9.90
CA SER A 79 -34.76 13.78 11.33
C SER A 79 -33.83 12.62 11.67
N LEU A 80 -33.13 12.74 12.79
CA LEU A 80 -32.19 11.73 13.27
C LEU A 80 -32.90 10.39 13.55
N ASP A 81 -34.17 10.42 13.94
CA ASP A 81 -34.96 9.22 14.21
C ASP A 81 -35.25 8.43 12.93
N LEU A 82 -35.52 9.13 11.81
CA LEU A 82 -35.65 8.50 10.49
C LEU A 82 -34.32 7.88 10.08
N LYS A 83 -33.22 8.63 10.17
CA LYS A 83 -31.87 8.12 9.82
C LYS A 83 -31.48 6.90 10.65
N ARG A 84 -31.77 6.91 11.96
CA ARG A 84 -31.49 5.80 12.88
C ARG A 84 -32.37 4.58 12.57
N SER A 85 -33.64 4.79 12.23
CA SER A 85 -34.59 3.73 11.89
C SER A 85 -34.25 2.99 10.60
N MET A 86 -33.50 3.61 9.68
CA MET A 86 -33.05 2.96 8.44
C MET A 86 -32.07 1.81 8.67
N ALA A 87 -31.20 1.89 9.68
CA ALA A 87 -30.22 0.83 9.93
C ALA A 87 -30.89 -0.51 10.31
N PRO A 88 -31.80 -0.58 11.31
CA PRO A 88 -32.57 -1.77 11.61
C PRO A 88 -33.39 -2.28 10.42
N TYR A 89 -34.04 -1.39 9.65
CA TYR A 89 -34.79 -1.79 8.46
C TYR A 89 -33.91 -2.47 7.41
N ILE A 90 -32.75 -1.87 7.09
CA ILE A 90 -31.80 -2.40 6.12
C ILE A 90 -31.24 -3.76 6.58
N ASP A 91 -30.83 -3.85 7.85
CA ASP A 91 -30.20 -5.05 8.41
C ASP A 91 -31.20 -6.21 8.65
N SER A 92 -32.51 -5.96 8.62
CA SER A 92 -33.56 -6.96 8.86
C SER A 92 -34.52 -7.15 7.67
N LYS A 93 -35.56 -6.33 7.57
CA LYS A 93 -36.66 -6.47 6.59
C LYS A 93 -36.14 -6.41 5.16
N LEU A 94 -35.35 -5.39 4.83
CA LEU A 94 -34.81 -5.26 3.48
C LEU A 94 -33.82 -6.38 3.18
N ALA A 95 -32.92 -6.72 4.11
CA ALA A 95 -31.99 -7.81 3.92
C ALA A 95 -32.67 -9.15 3.60
N LYS A 96 -33.79 -9.45 4.25
CA LYS A 96 -34.62 -10.63 3.93
C LYS A 96 -35.29 -10.50 2.56
N LYS A 97 -35.83 -9.32 2.23
CA LYS A 97 -36.55 -9.07 0.98
C LYS A 97 -35.68 -9.23 -0.27
N VAL A 98 -34.46 -8.70 -0.26
CA VAL A 98 -33.57 -8.66 -1.45
C VAL A 98 -32.30 -9.49 -1.28
N GLY A 99 -32.22 -10.33 -0.25
CA GLY A 99 -31.10 -11.25 -0.03
C GLY A 99 -29.77 -10.60 0.35
N LEU A 100 -29.77 -9.47 1.07
CA LEU A 100 -28.51 -8.80 1.45
C LEU A 100 -27.62 -9.69 2.31
N LEU A 101 -26.31 -9.64 2.04
CA LEU A 101 -25.32 -10.30 2.89
C LEU A 101 -25.25 -9.60 4.25
N THR A 102 -25.64 -10.32 5.29
CA THR A 102 -25.67 -9.86 6.69
C THR A 102 -24.76 -10.71 7.58
N ARG A 103 -24.48 -10.21 8.79
CA ARG A 103 -23.69 -10.92 9.82
C ARG A 103 -22.34 -11.39 9.25
N LYS A 104 -21.91 -12.62 9.56
CA LYS A 104 -20.65 -13.21 9.08
C LYS A 104 -20.55 -13.22 7.55
N ARG A 105 -21.65 -13.48 6.83
CA ARG A 105 -21.68 -13.48 5.35
C ARG A 105 -21.49 -12.08 4.75
N GLY A 106 -21.89 -11.04 5.48
CA GLY A 106 -21.71 -9.64 5.09
C GLY A 106 -20.37 -9.02 5.50
N GLN A 107 -19.46 -9.78 6.11
CA GLN A 107 -18.17 -9.29 6.60
C GLN A 107 -17.02 -9.82 5.75
N ARG A 108 -16.12 -8.91 5.35
CA ARG A 108 -14.84 -9.31 4.76
C ARG A 108 -13.98 -9.97 5.84
N LYS A 109 -13.41 -11.14 5.54
CA LYS A 109 -12.39 -11.76 6.39
C LYS A 109 -11.27 -10.75 6.65
N LYS A 110 -10.88 -10.62 7.92
CA LYS A 110 -9.80 -9.72 8.32
C LYS A 110 -8.47 -10.39 7.98
N ALA A 111 -7.60 -9.65 7.30
CA ALA A 111 -6.22 -10.02 7.02
C ALA A 111 -5.27 -9.25 7.96
N PHE A 112 -4.14 -9.85 8.31
CA PHE A 112 -3.16 -9.29 9.23
C PHE A 112 -1.77 -9.40 8.61
N ILE A 113 -0.91 -8.42 8.86
CA ILE A 113 0.51 -8.52 8.49
C ILE A 113 1.29 -8.67 9.78
N THR A 114 1.48 -9.93 10.18
CA THR A 114 2.38 -10.35 11.27
C THR A 114 3.84 -10.08 10.92
N ILE A 115 4.73 -10.28 11.89
CA ILE A 115 6.18 -10.07 11.69
C ILE A 115 6.69 -10.96 10.55
N GLU A 116 6.27 -12.23 10.51
CA GLU A 116 6.61 -13.18 9.45
C GLU A 116 6.22 -12.65 8.05
N ASN A 117 4.98 -12.18 7.90
CA ASN A 117 4.50 -11.62 6.64
C ASN A 117 5.28 -10.37 6.23
N TYR A 118 5.56 -9.49 7.19
CA TYR A 118 6.38 -8.30 6.99
C TYR A 118 7.79 -8.66 6.50
N VAL A 119 8.43 -9.67 7.11
CA VAL A 119 9.74 -10.19 6.68
C VAL A 119 9.67 -10.74 5.25
N HIS A 120 8.63 -11.49 4.90
CA HIS A 120 8.45 -11.97 3.52
C HIS A 120 8.30 -10.82 2.51
N MET A 121 7.55 -9.77 2.86
CA MET A 121 7.44 -8.58 2.02
C MET A 121 8.82 -7.92 1.82
N GLN A 122 9.53 -7.62 2.91
CA GLN A 122 10.83 -6.95 2.85
C GLN A 122 11.88 -7.78 2.11
N LYS A 123 11.95 -9.09 2.38
CA LYS A 123 12.81 -10.00 1.62
C LYS A 123 12.47 -9.96 0.14
N ARG A 124 11.19 -10.06 -0.24
CA ARG A 124 10.80 -9.98 -1.65
C ARG A 124 11.27 -8.67 -2.28
N LEU A 125 11.03 -7.52 -1.64
CA LEU A 125 11.38 -6.20 -2.15
C LEU A 125 12.87 -6.08 -2.50
N TRP A 126 13.73 -6.62 -1.64
CA TRP A 126 15.17 -6.40 -1.72
C TRP A 126 15.92 -7.55 -2.39
N THR A 127 15.51 -8.80 -2.24
CA THR A 127 16.31 -9.93 -2.72
C THR A 127 15.85 -10.50 -4.05
N ASN A 128 14.57 -10.32 -4.41
CA ASN A 128 14.01 -11.06 -5.55
C ASN A 128 12.76 -10.42 -6.14
N ASP A 129 12.60 -9.09 -6.06
CA ASP A 129 11.45 -8.43 -6.68
C ASP A 129 11.68 -8.31 -8.18
N PHE A 130 10.65 -8.64 -8.97
CA PHE A 130 10.65 -8.48 -10.43
C PHE A 130 9.94 -7.22 -10.89
N HIS A 131 9.46 -6.40 -9.96
CA HIS A 131 8.85 -5.13 -10.31
C HIS A 131 9.90 -4.16 -10.82
N ASP A 132 9.62 -3.63 -12.00
CA ASP A 132 10.36 -2.52 -12.58
C ASP A 132 9.86 -1.22 -11.95
N TYR A 133 10.72 -0.58 -11.17
CA TYR A 133 10.42 0.69 -10.53
C TYR A 133 10.87 1.81 -11.46
N ASN A 134 9.99 2.77 -11.72
CA ASN A 134 10.35 3.98 -12.49
C ASN A 134 11.63 4.66 -11.98
N HIS A 135 11.90 4.54 -10.67
CA HIS A 135 13.10 5.02 -10.01
C HIS A 135 13.33 4.24 -8.71
N GLU A 136 14.58 3.88 -8.39
CA GLU A 136 14.91 3.07 -7.20
C GLU A 136 14.61 3.80 -5.88
N GLY A 137 14.68 5.14 -5.86
CA GLY A 137 14.12 5.98 -4.79
C GLY A 137 12.67 5.63 -4.40
N SER A 138 11.80 5.21 -5.34
CA SER A 138 10.45 4.75 -5.00
C SER A 138 10.44 3.42 -4.25
N ARG A 139 11.42 2.54 -4.46
CA ARG A 139 11.57 1.27 -3.72
C ARG A 139 11.90 1.57 -2.26
N ILE A 140 12.84 2.49 -2.04
CA ILE A 140 13.28 2.94 -0.71
C ILE A 140 12.14 3.59 0.05
N ASP A 141 11.44 4.54 -0.57
CA ASP A 141 10.29 5.21 0.04
C ASP A 141 9.17 4.21 0.37
N ASN A 142 8.94 3.20 -0.48
CA ASN A 142 7.95 2.16 -0.21
C ASN A 142 8.33 1.29 1.01
N ALA A 143 9.61 0.96 1.16
CA ALA A 143 10.11 0.24 2.35
C ALA A 143 9.92 1.09 3.62
N ASN A 144 10.29 2.37 3.55
CA ASN A 144 10.16 3.31 4.67
C ASN A 144 8.69 3.55 5.05
N LEU A 145 7.80 3.69 4.06
CA LEU A 145 6.36 3.82 4.27
C LEU A 145 5.78 2.58 4.98
N LEU A 146 6.18 1.38 4.58
CA LEU A 146 5.74 0.15 5.26
C LEU A 146 6.23 0.13 6.71
N ASN A 147 7.52 0.39 6.94
CA ASN A 147 8.09 0.46 8.29
C ASN A 147 7.34 1.46 9.17
N THR A 148 7.14 2.67 8.66
CA THR A 148 6.41 3.74 9.35
C THR A 148 4.96 3.33 9.65
N HIS A 149 4.27 2.65 8.72
CA HIS A 149 2.93 2.11 8.98
C HIS A 149 2.91 1.06 10.09
N CYS A 150 3.89 0.15 10.11
CA CYS A 150 4.04 -0.85 11.17
C CYS A 150 4.27 -0.21 12.54
N PHE A 151 5.02 0.90 12.60
CA PHE A 151 5.49 1.50 13.84
C PHE A 151 4.58 2.62 14.40
N THR A 152 3.72 3.24 13.59
CA THR A 152 2.98 4.47 13.99
C THR A 152 1.46 4.37 13.97
N SER A 153 0.91 3.22 13.59
CA SER A 153 -0.52 3.07 13.24
C SER A 153 -1.04 4.05 12.18
N ALA A 154 -0.27 5.04 11.71
CA ALA A 154 -0.75 6.14 10.88
C ALA A 154 -1.47 5.63 9.62
N ARG A 155 -2.52 6.35 9.21
CA ARG A 155 -3.28 6.01 8.01
C ARG A 155 -2.53 6.45 6.77
N CYS A 156 -2.86 5.82 5.64
CA CYS A 156 -2.20 6.05 4.35
C CYS A 156 -2.02 7.54 4.01
N GLN A 157 -3.10 8.32 4.14
CA GLN A 157 -3.07 9.75 3.81
C GLN A 157 -2.14 10.54 4.74
N GLU A 158 -2.10 10.19 6.02
CA GLU A 158 -1.34 10.89 7.06
C GLU A 158 0.17 10.74 6.82
N LEU A 159 0.62 9.58 6.31
CA LEU A 159 2.02 9.37 5.92
C LEU A 159 2.34 9.94 4.54
N CYS A 160 1.52 9.64 3.53
CA CYS A 160 1.80 10.03 2.15
C CYS A 160 1.83 11.57 1.96
N GLN A 161 1.18 12.32 2.84
CA GLN A 161 1.12 13.78 2.78
C GLN A 161 2.00 14.48 3.82
N ALA A 162 2.81 13.73 4.58
CA ALA A 162 3.73 14.29 5.56
C ALA A 162 4.78 15.19 4.90
N LYS A 163 5.09 16.30 5.57
CA LYS A 163 6.12 17.28 5.21
C LYS A 163 7.23 17.29 6.25
N TYR A 164 8.39 17.86 5.91
CA TYR A 164 9.50 17.91 6.86
C TYR A 164 9.19 18.70 8.12
N LYS A 165 8.35 19.74 8.04
CA LYS A 165 7.88 20.46 9.24
C LYS A 165 7.04 19.62 10.20
N ASP A 166 6.47 18.49 9.74
CA ASP A 166 5.73 17.55 10.58
C ASP A 166 6.68 16.60 11.34
N LEU A 167 7.99 16.74 11.11
CA LEU A 167 9.05 15.98 11.72
C LEU A 167 9.87 16.85 12.66
N GLU A 168 10.28 16.29 13.79
CA GLU A 168 11.30 16.88 14.65
C GLU A 168 12.43 15.86 14.81
N TYR A 169 13.66 16.30 14.56
CA TYR A 169 14.81 15.43 14.54
C TYR A 169 15.82 15.92 15.56
N ILE A 170 16.19 15.03 16.49
CA ILE A 170 17.11 15.36 17.58
C ILE A 170 18.25 14.36 17.63
N LEU A 171 19.40 14.85 18.04
CA LEU A 171 20.56 14.05 18.42
C LEU A 171 20.74 14.15 19.93
N SER A 172 20.68 13.03 20.64
CA SER A 172 20.73 13.01 22.11
C SER A 172 21.74 12.00 22.63
N TRP A 173 22.18 12.17 23.87
CA TRP A 173 22.98 11.16 24.56
C TRP A 173 22.08 10.02 25.06
N LYS A 174 22.45 8.78 24.75
CA LYS A 174 21.86 7.59 25.36
C LYS A 174 22.97 6.58 25.63
N ASN A 175 23.09 6.15 26.89
CA ASN A 175 24.12 5.21 27.35
C ASN A 175 25.54 5.63 26.92
N GLY A 176 25.87 6.93 27.06
CA GLY A 176 27.19 7.47 26.71
C GLY A 176 27.51 7.55 25.22
N ARG A 177 26.54 7.30 24.33
CA ARG A 177 26.73 7.37 22.87
C ARG A 177 25.70 8.30 22.22
N PRO A 178 26.05 9.04 21.15
CA PRO A 178 25.08 9.81 20.38
C PRO A 178 23.99 8.90 19.79
N GLU A 179 22.77 9.39 19.76
CA GLU A 179 21.58 8.69 19.25
C GLU A 179 20.67 9.63 18.51
N PHE A 180 20.37 9.32 17.25
CA PHE A 180 19.31 10.02 16.54
C PHE A 180 17.94 9.57 16.98
N ARG A 181 17.03 10.54 17.13
CA ARG A 181 15.61 10.31 17.38
C ARG A 181 14.80 11.19 16.45
N LEU A 182 13.73 10.62 15.93
CA LEU A 182 12.79 11.30 15.07
C LEU A 182 11.42 11.27 15.76
N LYS A 183 10.76 12.42 15.86
CA LYS A 183 9.34 12.51 16.19
C LYS A 183 8.58 12.82 14.90
N PHE A 184 7.56 12.01 14.63
CA PHE A 184 6.62 12.22 13.53
C PHE A 184 5.26 12.63 14.09
N THR A 185 4.81 13.82 13.71
CA THR A 185 3.48 14.34 14.08
C THR A 185 2.48 14.04 12.98
N ARG A 186 1.34 13.45 13.35
CA ARG A 186 0.25 13.13 12.40
C ARG A 186 -0.61 14.36 12.15
N GLU A 187 -0.03 15.36 11.50
CA GLU A 187 -0.64 16.68 11.27
C GLU A 187 -2.04 16.56 10.66
N ILE A 188 -2.15 15.79 9.58
CA ILE A 188 -3.43 15.41 8.99
C ILE A 188 -3.95 14.20 9.76
N CYS A 189 -4.91 14.39 10.68
CA CYS A 189 -5.54 13.30 11.39
C CYS A 189 -7.06 13.28 11.19
N LYS A 190 -7.61 12.08 10.92
CA LYS A 190 -9.05 11.95 10.75
C LYS A 190 -9.78 12.10 12.09
N GLY A 191 -10.63 13.13 12.18
CA GLY A 191 -11.60 13.29 13.26
C GLY A 191 -11.07 13.99 14.50
N THR A 192 -9.86 14.57 14.43
CA THR A 192 -9.32 15.46 15.45
C THR A 192 -8.31 16.40 14.79
N ASP A 193 -8.42 17.68 15.13
CA ASP A 193 -7.51 18.78 14.83
C ASP A 193 -6.78 19.27 16.09
N ILE A 194 -7.12 18.71 17.25
CA ILE A 194 -6.50 18.99 18.54
C ILE A 194 -5.79 17.72 19.03
N ASN A 195 -4.61 17.88 19.64
CA ASN A 195 -3.81 16.79 20.22
C ASN A 195 -3.53 15.65 19.23
N GLN A 196 -3.05 15.97 18.01
CA GLN A 196 -2.67 14.93 17.06
C GLN A 196 -1.61 14.00 17.68
N PRO A 197 -1.67 12.68 17.40
CA PRO A 197 -0.66 11.78 17.94
C PRO A 197 0.71 12.04 17.33
N GLU A 198 1.70 11.99 18.21
CA GLU A 198 3.11 12.06 17.87
C GLU A 198 3.74 10.68 18.10
N HIS A 199 4.57 10.24 17.16
CA HIS A 199 5.22 8.94 17.20
C HIS A 199 6.74 9.12 17.13
N SER A 200 7.44 8.58 18.12
CA SER A 200 8.90 8.66 18.18
C SER A 200 9.56 7.41 17.60
N PHE A 201 10.68 7.60 16.93
CA PHE A 201 11.59 6.57 16.44
C PHE A 201 12.98 6.80 17.04
N ALA A 202 13.71 5.71 17.27
CA ALA A 202 15.07 5.74 17.79
C ALA A 202 16.02 5.02 16.84
N GLU A 203 17.27 5.50 16.79
CA GLU A 203 18.35 4.89 16.00
C GLU A 203 18.68 3.49 16.52
N ARG A 204 18.78 3.34 17.84
CA ARG A 204 18.98 2.06 18.49
C ARG A 204 17.65 1.46 18.92
N ILE A 205 17.35 0.31 18.34
CA ILE A 205 16.25 -0.56 18.73
C ILE A 205 16.81 -1.97 18.92
N GLU A 206 16.52 -2.57 20.07
CA GLU A 206 17.05 -3.87 20.47
C GLU A 206 15.88 -4.79 20.85
N GLY A 207 15.98 -6.05 20.46
CA GLY A 207 15.07 -7.10 20.88
C GLY A 207 15.31 -7.51 22.34
N PRO A 208 14.48 -8.42 22.88
CA PRO A 208 14.66 -8.96 24.23
C PRO A 208 16.00 -9.66 24.46
N ASP A 209 16.66 -10.08 23.38
CA ASP A 209 17.99 -10.69 23.31
C ASP A 209 19.14 -9.68 23.20
N GLY A 210 18.84 -8.37 23.19
CA GLY A 210 19.82 -7.31 22.98
C GLY A 210 20.28 -7.16 21.53
N ILE A 211 19.66 -7.87 20.60
CA ILE A 211 20.05 -7.90 19.18
C ILE A 211 19.14 -6.94 18.41
N PRO A 212 19.69 -6.07 17.53
CA PRO A 212 18.85 -5.21 16.71
C PRO A 212 18.12 -6.04 15.63
N PRO A 213 16.98 -5.56 15.12
CA PRO A 213 16.34 -6.23 14.00
C PRO A 213 17.21 -6.09 12.73
N PRO A 214 16.93 -6.89 11.68
CA PRO A 214 17.60 -6.75 10.39
C PRO A 214 17.56 -5.32 9.87
N LEU A 215 18.55 -4.93 9.07
CA LEU A 215 18.70 -3.57 8.56
C LEU A 215 17.43 -3.06 7.85
N PHE A 216 16.71 -3.91 7.11
CA PHE A 216 15.44 -3.51 6.48
C PHE A 216 14.35 -3.05 7.45
N ALA A 217 14.45 -3.39 8.73
CA ALA A 217 13.49 -3.08 9.77
C ALA A 217 13.95 -1.96 10.72
N GLN A 218 15.16 -1.43 10.54
CA GLN A 218 15.66 -0.34 11.35
C GLN A 218 15.12 1.01 10.81
N PRO A 219 14.25 1.72 11.55
CA PRO A 219 13.55 2.89 11.02
C PRO A 219 14.52 4.02 10.65
N MET A 220 15.51 4.28 11.50
CA MET A 220 16.41 5.41 11.30
C MET A 220 17.35 5.25 10.11
N LEU A 221 17.65 4.02 9.68
CA LEU A 221 18.41 3.78 8.46
C LEU A 221 17.70 4.40 7.24
N TYR A 222 16.40 4.13 7.10
CA TYR A 222 15.59 4.66 6.00
C TYR A 222 15.28 6.15 6.16
N TRP A 223 15.01 6.60 7.38
CA TRP A 223 14.77 8.02 7.63
C TRP A 223 16.01 8.85 7.31
N LEU A 224 17.20 8.45 7.77
CA LEU A 224 18.44 9.13 7.43
C LEU A 224 18.72 9.12 5.93
N ALA A 225 18.49 7.97 5.25
CA ALA A 225 18.64 7.91 3.80
C ALA A 225 17.75 8.93 3.09
N ASN A 226 16.48 9.05 3.50
CA ASN A 226 15.53 10.01 2.93
C ASN A 226 15.88 11.47 3.24
N LEU A 227 16.35 11.76 4.46
CA LEU A 227 16.69 13.10 4.92
C LEU A 227 17.96 13.64 4.22
N ILE A 228 19.01 12.83 4.19
CA ILE A 228 20.31 13.21 3.61
C ILE A 228 20.20 13.34 2.09
N SER A 229 19.61 12.35 1.41
CA SER A 229 19.46 12.42 -0.06
C SER A 229 18.53 13.56 -0.53
N SER A 230 17.65 14.05 0.33
CA SER A 230 16.79 15.21 0.01
C SER A 230 17.41 16.55 0.40
N ARG A 231 18.62 16.55 0.99
CA ARG A 231 19.26 17.74 1.57
C ARG A 231 18.32 18.50 2.51
N ALA A 232 17.65 17.75 3.39
CA ALA A 232 16.59 18.31 4.23
C ALA A 232 17.12 19.10 5.43
N PHE A 233 18.33 18.79 5.92
CA PHE A 233 18.96 19.51 7.02
C PHE A 233 19.50 20.87 6.54
N ALA A 234 19.47 21.87 7.41
CA ALA A 234 20.00 23.21 7.11
C ALA A 234 21.53 23.21 6.90
N ASP A 235 22.25 22.52 7.78
CA ASP A 235 23.71 22.65 7.89
C ASP A 235 24.50 21.43 7.41
N PHE A 236 23.83 20.34 7.02
CA PHE A 236 24.48 19.04 6.77
C PHE A 236 24.00 18.38 5.49
N ASN A 237 24.94 17.93 4.66
CA ASN A 237 24.65 17.36 3.35
C ASN A 237 25.20 15.94 3.17
N THR A 238 26.17 15.51 3.99
CA THR A 238 26.82 14.21 3.83
C THR A 238 26.57 13.26 5.00
N VAL A 239 26.76 11.96 4.76
CA VAL A 239 26.63 10.93 5.80
C VAL A 239 27.68 11.17 6.89
N GLU A 240 28.90 11.49 6.49
CA GLU A 240 30.04 11.73 7.36
C GLU A 240 29.79 12.91 8.29
N GLU A 241 29.34 14.05 7.74
CA GLU A 241 28.97 15.23 8.52
C GLU A 241 27.90 14.91 9.56
N VAL A 242 26.82 14.24 9.15
CA VAL A 242 25.71 13.91 10.04
C VAL A 242 26.16 12.95 11.14
N LEU A 243 26.87 11.88 10.80
CA LEU A 243 27.30 10.87 11.77
C LEU A 243 28.40 11.37 12.74
N ALA A 244 29.19 12.37 12.33
CA ALA A 244 30.21 13.01 13.16
C ALA A 244 29.63 13.95 14.23
N LEU A 245 28.34 14.27 14.16
CA LEU A 245 27.70 15.13 15.14
C LEU A 245 27.67 14.50 16.53
N GLU A 246 27.87 15.37 17.53
CA GLU A 246 27.68 15.06 18.93
C GLU A 246 26.66 16.02 19.56
N PRO A 247 25.84 15.56 20.53
CA PRO A 247 25.06 16.47 21.35
C PRO A 247 25.96 17.41 22.17
N PRO A 248 25.47 18.60 22.58
CA PRO A 248 26.27 19.61 23.27
C PRO A 248 26.79 19.06 24.60
N LYS A 249 28.03 19.38 24.98
CA LYS A 249 28.63 18.91 26.26
C LYS A 249 27.87 19.38 27.50
N ASN A 250 27.18 20.51 27.40
CA ASN A 250 26.38 21.16 28.44
C ASN A 250 24.86 20.93 28.29
N GLY A 251 24.42 20.03 27.40
CA GLY A 251 23.02 19.76 27.13
C GLY A 251 22.72 18.28 26.88
N ASN A 252 21.46 17.88 27.01
CA ASN A 252 21.06 16.48 26.82
C ASN A 252 20.82 16.13 25.34
N PHE A 253 20.56 17.13 24.48
CA PHE A 253 20.24 16.94 23.08
C PHE A 253 20.56 18.19 22.24
N ARG A 254 20.67 17.99 20.92
CA ARG A 254 20.70 19.00 19.86
C ARG A 254 19.50 18.77 18.96
N ILE A 255 18.73 19.84 18.68
CA ILE A 255 17.72 19.82 17.62
C ILE A 255 18.42 20.07 16.29
N LEU A 256 18.05 19.31 15.27
CA LEU A 256 18.56 19.43 13.91
C LEU A 256 17.55 20.19 13.07
N GLU A 257 17.90 21.41 12.69
CA GLU A 257 17.03 22.31 11.95
C GLU A 257 16.87 21.88 10.49
N TRP A 258 15.66 22.07 9.97
CA TRP A 258 15.35 21.88 8.56
C TRP A 258 15.79 23.08 7.75
N ALA A 259 16.29 22.84 6.53
CA ALA A 259 16.51 23.90 5.56
C ALA A 259 15.17 24.61 5.27
N GLU A 260 15.20 25.93 5.07
CA GLU A 260 13.98 26.73 4.92
C GLU A 260 13.15 26.28 3.70
N ASP A 261 13.83 25.92 2.60
CA ASP A 261 13.20 25.40 1.40
C ASP A 261 12.73 23.93 1.55
N ALA A 262 13.16 23.21 2.59
CA ALA A 262 12.77 21.83 2.85
C ALA A 262 11.49 21.72 3.67
N ARG A 263 11.18 22.68 4.55
CA ARG A 263 10.05 22.59 5.50
C ARG A 263 8.71 22.19 4.89
N GLU A 264 8.38 22.76 3.72
CA GLU A 264 7.13 22.50 3.01
C GLU A 264 7.21 21.35 1.99
N LYS A 265 8.41 20.81 1.73
CA LYS A 265 8.60 19.69 0.80
C LYS A 265 7.99 18.41 1.38
N PRO A 266 7.44 17.53 0.52
CA PRO A 266 6.95 16.24 0.95
C PRO A 266 8.10 15.34 1.40
N VAL A 267 7.91 14.64 2.52
CA VAL A 267 8.83 13.60 2.99
C VAL A 267 8.88 12.42 2.02
N PHE A 268 7.70 12.06 1.48
CA PHE A 268 7.52 11.00 0.49
C PHE A 268 7.03 11.61 -0.82
N PRO A 269 7.93 11.98 -1.75
CA PRO A 269 7.55 12.55 -3.04
C PRO A 269 6.95 11.52 -4.01
N GLU A 270 6.27 12.01 -5.05
CA GLU A 270 6.05 11.24 -6.27
C GLU A 270 7.38 11.07 -7.02
N TRP A 271 7.59 9.89 -7.61
CA TRP A 271 8.79 9.58 -8.37
C TRP A 271 8.49 9.50 -9.87
N SER A 272 9.42 10.01 -10.67
CA SER A 272 9.51 9.80 -12.12
C SER A 272 10.83 9.14 -12.49
N SER A 273 10.96 8.75 -13.76
CA SER A 273 12.19 8.22 -14.34
C SER A 273 13.38 9.20 -14.33
N THR A 274 13.18 10.45 -13.94
CA THR A 274 14.25 11.46 -13.82
C THR A 274 14.50 11.89 -12.37
N GLY A 275 13.87 11.22 -11.40
CA GLY A 275 14.00 11.55 -9.98
C GLY A 275 12.68 11.96 -9.32
N CYS A 276 12.80 12.55 -8.13
CA CYS A 276 11.68 12.96 -7.29
C CYS A 276 10.99 14.23 -7.82
N LYS A 277 9.67 14.31 -7.62
CA LYS A 277 8.85 15.47 -7.94
C LYS A 277 8.54 16.27 -6.68
N PRO A 278 8.27 17.58 -6.77
CA PRO A 278 7.89 18.40 -5.61
C PRO A 278 6.51 18.06 -5.00
N LYS A 279 5.82 17.07 -5.55
CA LYS A 279 4.46 16.68 -5.17
C LYS A 279 4.49 15.47 -4.25
N SER A 280 3.67 15.48 -3.21
CA SER A 280 3.50 14.35 -2.28
C SER A 280 2.99 13.09 -2.98
N LYS A 281 3.47 11.93 -2.54
CA LYS A 281 3.05 10.62 -3.05
C LYS A 281 1.52 10.48 -2.96
N ASN A 282 0.90 10.04 -4.05
CA ASN A 282 -0.54 9.82 -4.07
C ASN A 282 -0.95 8.64 -3.17
N PRO A 283 -1.83 8.83 -2.16
CA PRO A 283 -2.27 7.76 -1.26
C PRO A 283 -2.91 6.56 -1.97
N LYS A 284 -3.64 6.79 -3.07
CA LYS A 284 -4.25 5.70 -3.86
C LYS A 284 -3.17 4.90 -4.59
N SER A 285 -2.17 5.58 -5.14
CA SER A 285 -1.03 4.93 -5.79
C SER A 285 -0.27 4.06 -4.80
N TRP A 286 0.00 4.58 -3.59
CA TRP A 286 0.65 3.79 -2.53
C TRP A 286 -0.15 2.55 -2.13
N VAL A 287 -1.47 2.67 -1.94
CA VAL A 287 -2.31 1.51 -1.62
C VAL A 287 -2.24 0.43 -2.70
N THR A 288 -2.24 0.82 -3.97
CA THR A 288 -2.09 -0.12 -5.09
C THR A 288 -0.71 -0.75 -5.10
N GLN A 289 0.36 0.04 -5.02
CA GLN A 289 1.75 -0.45 -4.98
C GLN A 289 1.99 -1.44 -3.83
N PHE A 290 1.48 -1.13 -2.64
CA PHE A 290 1.54 -2.01 -1.48
C PHE A 290 0.78 -3.33 -1.71
N SER A 291 -0.42 -3.27 -2.27
CA SER A 291 -1.21 -4.45 -2.60
C SER A 291 -0.49 -5.32 -3.64
N ASP A 292 0.10 -4.71 -4.67
CA ASP A 292 0.82 -5.42 -5.73
C ASP A 292 2.11 -6.04 -5.20
N TRP A 293 2.83 -5.32 -4.33
CA TRP A 293 3.98 -5.88 -3.61
C TRP A 293 3.59 -7.11 -2.80
N GLY A 294 2.44 -7.06 -2.12
CA GLY A 294 1.87 -8.22 -1.45
C GLY A 294 1.66 -9.43 -2.37
N ASN A 295 1.03 -9.20 -3.52
CA ASN A 295 0.84 -10.26 -4.52
C ASN A 295 2.19 -10.85 -4.94
N ARG A 296 3.19 -10.00 -5.26
CA ARG A 296 4.54 -10.42 -5.64
C ARG A 296 5.29 -11.18 -4.55
N ALA A 297 4.96 -10.96 -3.28
CA ALA A 297 5.51 -11.72 -2.15
C ALA A 297 4.85 -13.09 -1.94
N GLY A 298 3.87 -13.44 -2.79
CA GLY A 298 3.19 -14.73 -2.79
C GLY A 298 1.88 -14.74 -1.98
N PHE A 299 1.36 -13.59 -1.56
CA PHE A 299 0.08 -13.53 -0.85
C PHE A 299 -1.09 -13.62 -1.83
N THR A 300 -1.94 -14.63 -1.65
CA THR A 300 -3.11 -14.85 -2.52
C THR A 300 -4.31 -14.00 -2.12
N VAL A 301 -4.35 -13.52 -0.87
CA VAL A 301 -5.35 -12.56 -0.42
C VAL A 301 -4.82 -11.14 -0.63
N GLN A 302 -5.60 -10.32 -1.32
CA GLN A 302 -5.24 -8.92 -1.55
C GLN A 302 -4.97 -8.18 -0.22
N LEU A 303 -3.72 -7.76 -0.04
CA LEU A 303 -3.27 -6.99 1.11
C LEU A 303 -3.69 -5.53 1.00
N GLY A 304 -4.07 -4.95 2.14
CA GLY A 304 -4.30 -3.51 2.25
C GLY A 304 -3.68 -3.00 3.54
N LEU A 305 -3.33 -1.71 3.58
CA LEU A 305 -2.65 -1.08 4.72
C LEU A 305 -3.41 -1.20 6.05
N HIS A 306 -4.73 -1.44 6.00
CA HIS A 306 -5.50 -1.78 7.19
C HIS A 306 -5.06 -3.08 7.86
N ALA A 307 -4.49 -4.05 7.13
CA ALA A 307 -3.94 -5.28 7.69
C ALA A 307 -2.71 -5.00 8.56
N VAL A 308 -1.81 -4.11 8.11
CA VAL A 308 -0.65 -3.63 8.86
C VAL A 308 -1.11 -2.92 10.14
N ARG A 309 -2.02 -1.95 9.99
CA ARG A 309 -2.55 -1.20 11.12
C ARG A 309 -3.27 -2.09 12.14
N ARG A 310 -3.97 -3.15 11.70
CA ARG A 310 -4.60 -4.12 12.60
C ARG A 310 -3.58 -4.84 13.45
N GLU A 311 -2.52 -5.37 12.84
CA GLU A 311 -1.50 -6.09 13.60
C GLU A 311 -0.75 -5.16 14.55
N ALA A 312 -0.38 -3.96 14.11
CA ALA A 312 0.27 -2.97 14.98
C ALA A 312 -0.56 -2.67 16.24
N LEU A 313 -1.89 -2.52 16.10
CA LEU A 313 -2.77 -2.27 17.24
C LEU A 313 -2.95 -3.49 18.14
N ILE A 314 -2.92 -4.71 17.60
CA ILE A 314 -2.94 -5.94 18.41
C ILE A 314 -1.64 -6.04 19.21
N LYS A 315 -0.47 -5.86 18.57
CA LYS A 315 0.83 -5.90 19.24
C LYS A 315 0.95 -4.85 20.35
N VAL A 316 0.49 -3.62 20.13
CA VAL A 316 0.47 -2.59 21.18
C VAL A 316 -0.50 -2.96 22.30
N ASN A 317 -1.65 -3.56 21.99
CA ASN A 317 -2.59 -4.02 23.03
C ASN A 317 -2.02 -5.19 23.86
N ASP A 318 -1.31 -6.12 23.21
CA ASP A 318 -0.78 -7.32 23.86
C ASP A 318 0.51 -7.05 24.65
N ASN A 319 1.24 -5.97 24.34
CA ASN A 319 2.47 -5.57 25.04
C ASN A 319 2.23 -4.86 26.39
N GLY A 320 1.01 -4.90 26.94
CA GLY A 320 0.70 -4.40 28.28
C GLY A 320 0.51 -2.89 28.40
N TYR A 321 0.40 -2.15 27.30
CA TYR A 321 0.06 -0.73 27.34
C TYR A 321 -1.38 -0.51 27.82
N SER A 322 -1.62 0.59 28.53
CA SER A 322 -2.97 0.94 28.98
C SER A 322 -3.89 1.21 27.79
N LEU A 323 -5.20 0.96 27.96
CA LEU A 323 -6.19 1.25 26.91
C LEU A 323 -6.13 2.71 26.44
N GLY A 324 -5.90 3.67 27.35
CA GLY A 324 -5.72 5.08 27.01
C GLY A 324 -4.53 5.32 26.07
N GLN A 325 -3.39 4.66 26.32
CA GLN A 325 -2.22 4.73 25.43
C GLN A 325 -2.49 4.07 24.08
N VAL A 326 -3.16 2.91 24.04
CA VAL A 326 -3.55 2.22 22.80
C VAL A 326 -4.48 3.11 21.96
N LEU A 327 -5.45 3.76 22.60
CA LEU A 327 -6.39 4.69 21.96
C LEU A 327 -5.70 5.95 21.43
N ARG A 328 -4.76 6.51 22.19
CA ARG A 328 -3.94 7.65 21.74
C ARG A 328 -3.05 7.28 20.56
N PHE A 329 -2.35 6.14 20.64
CA PHE A 329 -1.56 5.59 19.54
C PHE A 329 -2.42 5.41 18.28
N ALA A 330 -3.64 4.88 18.45
CA ALA A 330 -4.58 4.69 17.37
C ALA A 330 -5.25 5.99 16.87
N SER A 331 -5.20 7.11 17.59
CA SER A 331 -6.12 8.24 17.39
C SER A 331 -7.59 7.79 17.33
N GLN A 332 -8.06 7.17 18.41
CA GLN A 332 -9.44 6.71 18.55
C GLN A 332 -10.01 7.19 19.89
N SER A 333 -11.20 7.80 19.84
CA SER A 333 -11.93 8.19 21.06
C SER A 333 -12.86 7.10 21.59
N ASN A 334 -13.23 6.12 20.75
CA ASN A 334 -14.20 5.08 21.09
C ASN A 334 -13.54 3.69 21.14
N PRO A 335 -13.43 3.04 22.31
CA PRO A 335 -12.89 1.69 22.46
C PRO A 335 -13.60 0.64 21.60
N GLY A 336 -14.90 0.80 21.36
CA GLY A 336 -15.68 -0.10 20.51
C GLY A 336 -15.18 -0.12 19.06
N VAL A 337 -14.51 0.94 18.59
CA VAL A 337 -13.87 0.94 17.26
C VAL A 337 -12.66 0.00 17.25
N LEU A 338 -11.82 0.04 18.29
CA LEU A 338 -10.68 -0.86 18.46
C LEU A 338 -11.14 -2.32 18.42
N VAL A 339 -12.09 -2.68 19.29
CA VAL A 339 -12.61 -4.04 19.43
C VAL A 339 -13.27 -4.52 18.13
N ASN A 340 -14.21 -3.76 17.57
CA ASN A 340 -15.00 -4.25 16.44
C ASN A 340 -14.24 -4.23 15.11
N LYS A 341 -13.38 -3.23 14.89
CA LYS A 341 -12.70 -3.02 13.60
C LYS A 341 -11.32 -3.64 13.53
N TYR A 342 -10.58 -3.63 14.64
CA TYR A 342 -9.15 -3.96 14.61
C TYR A 342 -8.83 -5.30 15.26
N LEU A 343 -9.36 -5.57 16.46
CA LEU A 343 -9.15 -6.87 17.09
C LEU A 343 -9.73 -7.99 16.21
N GLY A 344 -8.96 -9.05 16.04
CA GLY A 344 -9.33 -10.22 15.25
C GLY A 344 -10.40 -11.06 15.95
N SER A 345 -10.96 -12.03 15.24
CA SER A 345 -11.75 -13.10 15.87
C SER A 345 -10.87 -14.20 16.47
N VAL A 346 -9.59 -14.22 16.09
CA VAL A 346 -8.58 -15.08 16.72
C VAL A 346 -8.25 -14.45 18.06
N PHE A 347 -8.60 -15.13 19.14
CA PHE A 347 -8.31 -14.69 20.50
C PHE A 347 -6.82 -14.87 20.79
N THR A 348 -6.21 -13.87 21.43
CA THR A 348 -4.81 -13.90 21.87
C THR A 348 -4.64 -14.58 23.23
N VAL A 349 -5.75 -14.89 23.92
CA VAL A 349 -5.76 -15.59 25.19
C VAL A 349 -5.47 -17.07 24.97
N ASP A 350 -4.39 -17.55 25.60
CA ASP A 350 -4.08 -18.98 25.67
C ASP A 350 -5.01 -19.66 26.67
N GLY A 351 -6.16 -20.12 26.18
CA GLY A 351 -7.16 -20.78 27.02
C GLY A 351 -6.65 -22.07 27.65
N ALA A 352 -5.84 -22.85 26.93
CA ALA A 352 -5.29 -24.11 27.44
C ALA A 352 -4.23 -23.83 28.52
N GLY A 353 -3.28 -22.94 28.24
CA GLY A 353 -2.27 -22.54 29.21
C GLY A 353 -2.87 -21.90 30.46
N SER A 354 -3.89 -21.05 30.29
CA SER A 354 -4.59 -20.43 31.41
C SER A 354 -5.34 -21.46 32.26
N TYR A 355 -6.07 -22.38 31.64
CA TYR A 355 -6.85 -23.40 32.35
C TYR A 355 -5.97 -24.41 33.09
N LEU A 356 -4.85 -24.80 32.47
CA LEU A 356 -3.93 -25.80 33.01
C LEU A 356 -2.83 -25.20 33.92
N GLY A 357 -2.82 -23.88 34.12
CA GLY A 357 -1.77 -23.20 34.90
C GLY A 357 -0.37 -23.30 34.27
N MET A 358 -0.30 -23.45 32.94
CA MET A 358 0.95 -23.55 32.19
C MET A 358 1.46 -22.17 31.75
N LYS A 359 2.70 -22.13 31.25
CA LYS A 359 3.26 -20.93 30.62
C LYS A 359 2.41 -20.55 29.40
N LEU A 360 1.89 -19.32 29.42
CA LEU A 360 1.01 -18.81 28.37
C LEU A 360 1.75 -18.67 27.04
N ARG A 361 1.12 -19.16 25.97
CA ARG A 361 1.60 -19.06 24.59
C ARG A 361 0.92 -17.93 23.84
N THR A 362 1.70 -16.95 23.38
CA THR A 362 1.22 -15.81 22.58
C THR A 362 1.39 -16.00 21.07
N ASP A 363 2.14 -17.02 20.66
CA ASP A 363 2.50 -17.33 19.26
C ASP A 363 1.35 -17.95 18.46
N LEU A 364 0.54 -18.82 19.10
CA LEU A 364 -0.58 -19.51 18.44
C LEU A 364 -1.53 -18.57 17.69
N ALA A 365 -1.90 -17.46 18.34
CA ALA A 365 -2.80 -16.49 17.75
C ALA A 365 -2.14 -15.73 16.59
N GLU A 366 -0.83 -15.52 16.65
CA GLU A 366 -0.06 -14.88 15.57
C GLU A 366 0.01 -15.78 14.34
N ASP A 367 0.23 -17.08 14.49
CA ASP A 367 0.29 -18.03 13.36
C ASP A 367 -1.02 -18.05 12.56
N PHE A 368 -2.17 -18.11 13.23
CA PHE A 368 -3.47 -18.05 12.55
C PHE A 368 -3.75 -16.67 11.92
N ARG A 369 -3.25 -15.59 12.51
CA ARG A 369 -3.28 -14.26 11.87
C ARG A 369 -2.35 -14.22 10.65
N SER A 370 -1.20 -14.88 10.71
CA SER A 370 -0.26 -14.99 9.59
C SER A 370 -0.90 -15.74 8.43
N ALA A 371 -1.56 -16.87 8.72
CA ALA A 371 -2.29 -17.66 7.73
C ALA A 371 -3.47 -16.92 7.05
N SER A 372 -3.96 -15.81 7.64
CA SER A 372 -5.10 -15.06 7.11
C SER A 372 -4.87 -14.46 5.73
N VAL A 373 -3.60 -14.24 5.34
CA VAL A 373 -3.22 -13.69 4.03
C VAL A 373 -2.86 -14.75 3.00
N ARG A 374 -2.82 -16.03 3.42
CA ARG A 374 -2.60 -17.22 2.58
C ARG A 374 -1.41 -17.08 1.63
N ARG A 375 -0.21 -17.20 2.18
CA ARG A 375 1.02 -17.19 1.39
C ARG A 375 1.20 -18.52 0.64
N ASN A 376 1.48 -18.43 -0.65
CA ASN A 376 1.96 -19.54 -1.47
C ASN A 376 3.37 -19.19 -1.97
N PRO A 377 4.43 -19.83 -1.45
CA PRO A 377 5.81 -19.58 -1.89
C PRO A 377 6.02 -19.85 -3.39
N GLY A 378 5.35 -20.88 -3.91
CA GLY A 378 5.41 -21.30 -5.32
C GLY A 378 4.38 -20.62 -6.21
N LEU A 379 3.75 -19.52 -5.78
CA LEU A 379 2.73 -18.82 -6.56
C LEU A 379 3.29 -18.45 -7.94
N ARG A 380 2.56 -18.82 -9.01
CA ARG A 380 2.92 -18.44 -10.37
C ARG A 380 2.43 -17.03 -10.67
N PHE A 381 3.26 -16.24 -11.34
CA PHE A 381 3.01 -14.86 -11.72
C PHE A 381 2.73 -14.70 -13.22
N SER A 382 2.84 -15.79 -13.97
CA SER A 382 2.36 -15.94 -15.34
C SER A 382 1.45 -17.16 -15.47
N LEU A 383 0.57 -17.12 -16.46
CA LEU A 383 -0.19 -18.30 -16.87
C LEU A 383 0.76 -19.34 -17.47
N PRO A 384 0.56 -20.63 -17.18
CA PRO A 384 1.19 -21.70 -17.94
C PRO A 384 0.84 -21.61 -19.44
N THR A 385 1.68 -22.20 -20.30
CA THR A 385 1.50 -22.18 -21.77
C THR A 385 0.10 -22.62 -22.18
N ARG A 386 -0.37 -23.76 -21.65
CA ARG A 386 -1.71 -24.28 -21.95
C ARG A 386 -2.83 -23.29 -21.61
N GLU A 387 -2.80 -22.69 -20.41
CA GLU A 387 -3.82 -21.72 -19.99
C GLU A 387 -3.76 -20.42 -20.81
N THR A 388 -2.56 -20.09 -21.31
CA THR A 388 -2.33 -18.95 -22.19
C THR A 388 -2.93 -19.20 -23.57
N GLU A 389 -2.70 -20.38 -24.15
CA GLU A 389 -3.27 -20.81 -25.43
C GLU A 389 -4.80 -20.87 -25.35
N GLU A 390 -5.35 -21.46 -24.30
CA GLU A 390 -6.80 -21.50 -24.07
C GLU A 390 -7.40 -20.08 -23.99
N LEU A 391 -6.73 -19.14 -23.33
CA LEU A 391 -7.17 -17.75 -23.28
C LEU A 391 -7.07 -17.08 -24.65
N GLN A 392 -5.96 -17.27 -25.36
CA GLN A 392 -5.73 -16.65 -26.67
C GLN A 392 -6.73 -17.15 -27.73
N ASN A 393 -7.20 -18.39 -27.61
CA ASN A 393 -8.23 -18.98 -28.46
C ASN A 393 -9.67 -18.61 -28.05
N SER A 394 -9.87 -17.90 -26.94
CA SER A 394 -11.21 -17.47 -26.52
C SER A 394 -11.81 -16.44 -27.49
N PRO A 395 -13.13 -16.47 -27.75
CA PRO A 395 -13.79 -15.53 -28.65
C PRO A 395 -13.53 -14.06 -28.27
N GLU A 396 -13.54 -13.74 -26.97
CA GLU A 396 -13.32 -12.38 -26.48
C GLU A 396 -11.89 -11.90 -26.70
N TYR A 397 -10.89 -12.78 -26.52
CA TYR A 397 -9.48 -12.42 -26.74
C TYR A 397 -9.18 -12.26 -28.23
N LEU A 398 -9.72 -13.14 -29.07
CA LEU A 398 -9.60 -13.06 -30.53
C LEU A 398 -10.27 -11.79 -31.06
N PHE A 399 -11.46 -11.44 -30.55
CA PHE A 399 -12.15 -10.20 -30.90
C PHE A 399 -11.28 -8.97 -30.61
N LEU A 400 -10.76 -8.86 -29.38
CA LEU A 400 -9.89 -7.73 -29.00
C LEU A 400 -8.59 -7.70 -29.81
N THR A 401 -8.05 -8.87 -30.16
CA THR A 401 -6.82 -8.95 -30.97
C THR A 401 -7.06 -8.48 -32.40
N ARG A 402 -8.21 -8.84 -33.00
CA ARG A 402 -8.64 -8.31 -34.30
C ARG A 402 -8.89 -6.81 -34.24
N GLU A 403 -9.63 -6.34 -33.24
CA GLU A 403 -9.89 -4.91 -33.03
C GLU A 403 -8.58 -4.10 -32.94
N ILE A 404 -7.59 -4.58 -32.19
CA ILE A 404 -6.26 -3.94 -32.11
C ILE A 404 -5.55 -3.94 -33.47
N SER A 405 -5.63 -5.04 -34.23
CA SER A 405 -5.03 -5.15 -35.56
C SER A 405 -5.67 -4.18 -36.57
N ASP A 406 -6.99 -4.07 -36.54
CA ASP A 406 -7.76 -3.18 -37.40
C ASP A 406 -7.44 -1.72 -37.07
N ILE A 407 -7.46 -1.34 -35.79
CA ILE A 407 -7.08 0.01 -35.35
C ILE A 407 -5.62 0.35 -35.74
N ASN A 408 -4.70 -0.61 -35.61
CA ASN A 408 -3.31 -0.39 -36.04
C ASN A 408 -3.17 -0.21 -37.56
N SER A 409 -4.05 -0.82 -38.34
CA SER A 409 -4.09 -0.66 -39.80
C SER A 409 -4.70 0.70 -40.17
N GLU A 410 -5.76 1.12 -39.50
CA GLU A 410 -6.38 2.45 -39.65
C GLU A 410 -5.43 3.58 -39.22
N LEU A 411 -4.63 3.39 -38.17
CA LEU A 411 -3.61 4.36 -37.75
C LEU A 411 -2.53 4.58 -38.82
N LYS A 412 -2.20 3.56 -39.61
CA LYS A 412 -1.23 3.68 -40.72
C LYS A 412 -1.79 4.44 -41.91
N SER A 413 -3.12 4.44 -42.10
CA SER A 413 -3.79 5.08 -43.24
C SER A 413 -4.43 6.42 -42.89
N SER A 414 -4.58 6.75 -41.61
CA SER A 414 -5.21 7.99 -41.15
C SER A 414 -4.38 9.23 -41.48
N LYS A 415 -5.04 10.25 -42.03
CA LYS A 415 -4.42 11.50 -42.52
C LYS A 415 -4.66 12.70 -41.59
N THR A 416 -5.56 12.59 -40.62
CA THR A 416 -5.96 13.72 -39.76
C THR A 416 -5.54 13.50 -38.30
N PRO A 417 -5.08 14.55 -37.59
CA PRO A 417 -4.68 14.45 -36.18
C PRO A 417 -5.82 14.04 -35.23
N GLU A 418 -7.07 14.49 -35.47
CA GLU A 418 -8.20 14.12 -34.62
C GLU A 418 -8.56 12.64 -34.73
N GLU A 419 -8.58 12.07 -35.93
CA GLU A 419 -8.82 10.63 -36.15
C GLU A 419 -7.74 9.79 -35.49
N GLN A 420 -6.46 10.18 -35.65
CA GLN A 420 -5.35 9.49 -34.99
C GLN A 420 -5.52 9.48 -33.45
N THR A 421 -5.88 10.62 -32.86
CA THR A 421 -6.09 10.72 -31.41
C THR A 421 -7.24 9.81 -30.93
N GLN A 422 -8.33 9.75 -31.69
CA GLN A 422 -9.47 8.87 -31.36
C GLN A 422 -9.10 7.37 -31.48
N LEU A 423 -8.38 7.01 -32.54
CA LEU A 423 -7.89 5.65 -32.77
C LEU A 423 -6.90 5.23 -31.68
N GLU A 424 -6.00 6.11 -31.25
CA GLU A 424 -5.09 5.85 -30.14
C GLU A 424 -5.82 5.60 -28.82
N MET A 425 -6.87 6.38 -28.53
CA MET A 425 -7.71 6.14 -27.35
C MET A 425 -8.42 4.80 -27.41
N ARG A 426 -9.03 4.44 -28.56
CA ARG A 426 -9.66 3.13 -28.75
C ARG A 426 -8.65 2.00 -28.60
N ARG A 427 -7.48 2.11 -29.23
CA ARG A 427 -6.40 1.12 -29.12
C ARG A 427 -5.98 0.92 -27.67
N LYS A 428 -5.80 2.01 -26.93
CA LYS A 428 -5.44 1.98 -25.51
C LYS A 428 -6.51 1.28 -24.68
N ASP A 429 -7.78 1.50 -24.96
CA ASP A 429 -8.88 0.83 -24.26
C ASP A 429 -8.99 -0.65 -24.63
N ALA A 430 -8.79 -1.04 -25.89
CA ALA A 430 -8.73 -2.43 -26.32
C ALA A 430 -7.57 -3.18 -25.64
N TYR A 431 -6.36 -2.59 -25.58
CA TYR A 431 -5.24 -3.16 -24.83
C TYR A 431 -5.54 -3.32 -23.34
N LYS A 432 -6.19 -2.33 -22.71
CA LYS A 432 -6.61 -2.43 -21.29
C LYS A 432 -7.61 -3.56 -21.08
N GLN A 433 -8.57 -3.73 -21.97
CA GLN A 433 -9.55 -4.81 -21.90
C GLN A 433 -8.88 -6.18 -22.03
N ARG A 434 -7.92 -6.32 -22.95
CA ARG A 434 -7.15 -7.55 -23.13
C ARG A 434 -6.31 -7.88 -21.89
N LEU A 435 -5.58 -6.89 -21.35
CA LEU A 435 -4.84 -7.03 -20.10
C LEU A 435 -5.74 -7.41 -18.92
N PHE A 436 -6.96 -6.88 -18.88
CA PHE A 436 -7.96 -7.25 -17.87
C PHE A 436 -8.37 -8.73 -17.97
N LEU A 437 -8.55 -9.27 -19.19
CA LEU A 437 -8.84 -10.69 -19.39
C LEU A 437 -7.67 -11.57 -18.91
N GLU A 438 -6.44 -11.23 -19.28
CA GLU A 438 -5.22 -11.93 -18.84
C GLU A 438 -5.08 -11.92 -17.32
N THR A 439 -5.23 -10.74 -16.71
CA THR A 439 -5.15 -10.58 -15.25
C THR A 439 -6.26 -11.35 -14.54
N ARG A 440 -7.47 -11.40 -15.11
CA ARG A 440 -8.59 -12.16 -14.55
C ARG A 440 -8.30 -13.65 -14.58
N LYS A 441 -7.90 -14.19 -15.74
CA LYS A 441 -7.54 -15.61 -15.91
C LYS A 441 -6.37 -16.00 -15.00
N LEU A 442 -5.36 -15.14 -14.87
CA LEU A 442 -4.23 -15.36 -13.95
C LEU A 442 -4.69 -15.42 -12.48
N LYS A 443 -5.56 -14.51 -12.05
CA LYS A 443 -6.10 -14.53 -10.67
C LYS A 443 -6.94 -15.76 -10.40
N ASP A 444 -7.73 -16.19 -11.38
CA ASP A 444 -8.53 -17.40 -11.27
C ASP A 444 -7.61 -18.62 -11.16
N PHE A 445 -6.56 -18.71 -11.99
CA PHE A 445 -5.53 -19.76 -11.88
C PHE A 445 -4.85 -19.77 -10.50
N GLN A 446 -4.36 -18.61 -10.04
CA GLN A 446 -3.68 -18.45 -8.75
C GLN A 446 -4.57 -18.85 -7.56
N THR A 447 -5.87 -18.57 -7.64
CA THR A 447 -6.83 -18.90 -6.58
C THR A 447 -7.01 -20.42 -6.43
N HIS A 448 -6.86 -21.17 -7.52
CA HIS A 448 -6.97 -22.64 -7.54
C HIS A 448 -5.62 -23.36 -7.46
N GLN A 449 -4.51 -22.62 -7.48
CA GLN A 449 -3.18 -23.20 -7.38
C GLN A 449 -2.98 -23.85 -6.01
N LYS A 450 -2.72 -25.16 -5.99
CA LYS A 450 -2.39 -25.89 -4.77
C LYS A 450 -1.08 -25.38 -4.18
N VAL A 451 -1.02 -25.29 -2.86
CA VAL A 451 0.23 -25.04 -2.13
C VAL A 451 0.97 -26.37 -2.06
N ILE A 452 2.15 -26.42 -2.65
CA ILE A 452 3.05 -27.58 -2.58
C ILE A 452 4.01 -27.31 -1.43
N TYR A 453 3.97 -28.18 -0.41
CA TYR A 453 4.81 -28.08 0.79
C TYR A 453 6.10 -28.89 0.69
N ASP A 454 6.23 -29.71 -0.35
CA ASP A 454 7.34 -30.65 -0.52
C ASP A 454 8.65 -29.96 -0.94
N THR A 455 9.76 -30.40 -0.35
CA THR A 455 11.13 -29.92 -0.62
C THR A 455 11.90 -30.81 -1.59
N SER A 456 11.32 -31.95 -2.00
CA SER A 456 11.91 -32.84 -2.99
C SER A 456 11.78 -32.26 -4.41
N GLN A 457 12.61 -31.26 -4.70
CA GLN A 457 12.70 -30.65 -6.02
C GLN A 457 13.38 -31.60 -6.99
N GLN A 458 12.73 -31.89 -8.12
CA GLN A 458 13.42 -32.52 -9.24
C GLN A 458 14.20 -31.45 -10.02
N ASP A 459 15.40 -31.79 -10.49
CA ASP A 459 16.31 -30.89 -11.22
C ASP A 459 15.71 -30.24 -12.48
N HIS A 460 14.53 -30.71 -12.93
CA HIS A 460 13.87 -30.28 -14.17
C HIS A 460 12.56 -29.51 -13.94
N GLU A 461 12.21 -29.18 -12.69
CA GLU A 461 10.99 -28.42 -12.42
C GLU A 461 11.07 -27.00 -13.01
N GLN A 462 10.18 -26.71 -13.96
CA GLN A 462 10.05 -25.37 -14.51
C GLN A 462 9.37 -24.44 -13.51
N TYR A 463 10.16 -23.53 -12.93
CA TYR A 463 9.66 -22.43 -12.11
C TYR A 463 9.28 -21.21 -12.95
N ASP A 464 8.36 -20.39 -12.43
CA ASP A 464 8.09 -19.08 -13.00
C ASP A 464 9.39 -18.25 -12.97
N TRP A 465 9.82 -17.73 -14.12
CA TRP A 465 11.05 -16.96 -14.24
C TRP A 465 11.08 -15.71 -13.33
N ARG A 466 9.91 -15.22 -12.89
CA ARG A 466 9.81 -14.12 -11.92
C ARG A 466 10.22 -14.52 -10.50
N GLN A 467 10.49 -15.80 -10.25
CA GLN A 467 11.04 -16.30 -8.99
C GLN A 467 12.58 -16.30 -8.98
N ASN A 468 13.25 -16.11 -10.12
CA ASN A 468 14.71 -15.98 -10.18
C ASN A 468 15.15 -14.77 -11.03
N HIS A 469 14.23 -13.84 -11.27
CA HIS A 469 14.48 -12.68 -12.12
C HIS A 469 15.65 -11.85 -11.63
N PHE A 470 15.70 -11.53 -10.34
CA PHE A 470 16.78 -10.73 -9.76
C PHE A 470 18.15 -11.35 -10.03
N SER A 471 18.32 -12.66 -9.80
CA SER A 471 19.58 -13.36 -10.07
C SER A 471 19.96 -13.35 -11.55
N ARG A 472 18.97 -13.35 -12.45
CA ARG A 472 19.22 -13.29 -13.90
C ARG A 472 19.70 -11.91 -14.35
N ILE A 473 19.20 -10.83 -13.73
CA ILE A 473 19.51 -9.46 -14.13
C ILE A 473 20.49 -8.73 -13.20
N SER A 474 20.95 -9.36 -12.12
CA SER A 474 21.77 -8.71 -11.09
C SER A 474 23.04 -8.08 -11.65
N HIS A 475 23.63 -8.70 -12.68
CA HIS A 475 24.80 -8.20 -13.41
C HIS A 475 24.53 -6.92 -14.23
N MET A 476 23.27 -6.51 -14.40
CA MET A 476 22.86 -5.27 -15.04
C MET A 476 22.39 -4.22 -14.02
N LEU A 477 22.18 -4.58 -12.76
CA LEU A 477 21.69 -3.68 -11.72
C LEU A 477 22.82 -2.82 -11.14
N PRO A 478 22.51 -1.63 -10.56
CA PRO A 478 23.52 -0.84 -9.88
C PRO A 478 24.17 -1.65 -8.75
N GLU A 479 25.48 -1.53 -8.55
CA GLU A 479 26.18 -2.30 -7.51
C GLU A 479 25.58 -2.11 -6.12
N ALA A 480 25.20 -0.86 -5.78
CA ALA A 480 24.52 -0.54 -4.54
C ALA A 480 23.23 -1.37 -4.36
N ARG A 481 22.49 -1.62 -5.46
CA ARG A 481 21.28 -2.45 -5.43
C ARG A 481 21.60 -3.92 -5.18
N VAL A 482 22.70 -4.43 -5.75
CA VAL A 482 23.16 -5.81 -5.54
C VAL A 482 23.66 -6.01 -4.11
N ARG A 483 24.47 -5.07 -3.59
CA ARG A 483 24.94 -5.08 -2.19
C ARG A 483 23.78 -5.04 -1.20
N LEU A 484 22.82 -4.12 -1.38
CA LEU A 484 21.65 -4.02 -0.51
C LEU A 484 20.80 -5.29 -0.48
N ALA A 485 20.75 -6.06 -1.57
CA ALA A 485 20.04 -7.34 -1.58
C ALA A 485 20.64 -8.35 -0.57
N GLN A 486 21.95 -8.28 -0.34
CA GLN A 486 22.66 -9.13 0.62
C GLN A 486 22.68 -8.51 2.02
N THR A 487 22.90 -7.19 2.11
CA THR A 487 23.11 -6.49 3.38
C THR A 487 21.81 -6.22 4.12
N LEU A 488 20.73 -5.78 3.46
CA LEU A 488 19.51 -5.40 4.19
C LEU A 488 18.85 -6.53 5.01
N PRO A 489 18.90 -7.80 4.58
CA PRO A 489 18.43 -8.92 5.39
C PRO A 489 19.29 -9.27 6.61
N THR A 490 20.51 -8.75 6.71
CA THR A 490 21.41 -9.08 7.83
C THR A 490 21.13 -8.23 9.05
N VAL A 491 21.58 -8.73 10.19
CA VAL A 491 21.57 -8.02 11.47
C VAL A 491 22.89 -7.27 11.60
N ALA A 492 22.81 -5.96 11.83
CA ALA A 492 23.96 -5.11 12.10
C ALA A 492 23.56 -3.97 13.04
N HIS A 493 24.46 -3.57 13.92
CA HIS A 493 24.19 -2.48 14.85
C HIS A 493 24.24 -1.10 14.15
N PRO A 494 23.44 -0.13 14.60
CA PRO A 494 23.55 1.23 14.09
C PRO A 494 24.97 1.76 14.15
N ARG A 495 25.40 2.42 13.07
CA ARG A 495 26.76 2.96 12.89
C ARG A 495 27.88 1.92 12.75
N SER A 496 27.58 0.63 12.61
CA SER A 496 28.59 -0.34 12.16
C SER A 496 29.00 -0.09 10.70
N PRO A 497 30.15 -0.63 10.23
CA PRO A 497 30.55 -0.51 8.83
C PRO A 497 29.49 -0.97 7.84
N GLU A 498 28.79 -2.07 8.14
CA GLU A 498 27.71 -2.63 7.32
C GLU A 498 26.50 -1.69 7.29
N TRP A 499 26.14 -1.12 8.44
CA TRP A 499 25.04 -0.17 8.55
C TRP A 499 25.33 1.11 7.78
N ILE A 500 26.54 1.66 7.90
CA ILE A 500 26.97 2.87 7.19
C ILE A 500 27.01 2.62 5.69
N THR A 501 27.52 1.46 5.25
CA THR A 501 27.54 1.06 3.84
C THR A 501 26.12 0.97 3.29
N ALA A 502 25.20 0.32 4.01
CA ALA A 502 23.80 0.25 3.63
C ALA A 502 23.15 1.64 3.54
N LEU A 503 23.44 2.55 4.47
CA LEU A 503 22.95 3.92 4.42
C LEU A 503 23.41 4.65 3.15
N LYS A 504 24.71 4.55 2.82
CA LYS A 504 25.28 5.16 1.62
C LYS A 504 24.69 4.57 0.35
N ASP A 505 24.52 3.25 0.29
CA ASP A 505 23.92 2.57 -0.87
C ASP A 505 22.45 2.98 -1.07
N LEU A 506 21.68 3.13 0.02
CA LEU A 506 20.31 3.66 -0.05
C LEU A 506 20.28 5.11 -0.57
N ILE A 507 21.18 5.97 -0.07
CA ILE A 507 21.29 7.37 -0.52
C ILE A 507 21.66 7.43 -2.00
N SER A 508 22.60 6.59 -2.45
CA SER A 508 23.03 6.49 -3.84
C SER A 508 21.86 6.13 -4.75
N LEU A 509 21.14 5.05 -4.46
CA LEU A 509 19.96 4.64 -5.24
C LEU A 509 18.81 5.65 -5.24
N ARG A 510 18.69 6.46 -4.17
CA ARG A 510 17.68 7.53 -4.10
C ARG A 510 18.07 8.78 -4.87
N SER A 511 19.37 9.02 -5.05
CA SER A 511 19.92 10.22 -5.68
C SER A 511 20.33 10.02 -7.15
N ASP A 512 20.50 8.77 -7.58
CA ASP A 512 20.91 8.42 -8.94
C ASP A 512 19.82 8.81 -9.97
N PRO A 513 20.08 9.77 -10.87
CA PRO A 513 19.07 10.28 -11.81
C PRO A 513 18.79 9.33 -12.97
N TYR A 514 19.54 8.23 -13.11
CA TYR A 514 19.46 7.37 -14.29
C TYR A 514 18.32 6.34 -14.16
N PRO A 515 17.33 6.35 -15.08
CA PRO A 515 16.22 5.40 -15.06
C PRO A 515 16.59 4.00 -15.54
N VAL A 516 17.72 3.87 -16.23
CA VAL A 516 18.20 2.61 -16.75
C VAL A 516 19.40 2.21 -15.91
N ALA A 517 19.34 0.99 -15.39
CA ALA A 517 20.49 0.38 -14.77
C ALA A 517 21.56 0.15 -15.85
N TYR A 518 22.47 1.10 -15.95
CA TYR A 518 23.65 0.94 -16.76
C TYR A 518 24.65 0.13 -15.93
N GLN A 519 25.22 -0.91 -16.56
CA GLN A 519 26.55 -1.38 -16.15
C GLN A 519 27.49 -0.17 -16.11
N GLU A 520 28.49 -0.18 -15.23
CA GLU A 520 29.36 0.98 -15.03
C GLU A 520 29.96 1.49 -16.35
N GLU A 521 30.31 0.55 -17.25
CA GLU A 521 30.85 0.78 -18.59
C GLU A 521 29.83 1.34 -19.58
N LEU A 522 28.53 1.16 -19.31
CA LEU A 522 27.43 1.67 -20.12
C LEU A 522 26.85 2.97 -19.56
N ARG A 523 27.40 3.50 -18.46
CA ARG A 523 26.94 4.76 -17.88
C ARG A 523 27.23 5.94 -18.81
N PRO A 524 26.37 6.96 -18.83
CA PRO A 524 26.62 8.15 -19.63
C PRO A 524 27.91 8.85 -19.21
N VAL A 525 28.76 9.18 -20.17
CA VAL A 525 29.98 9.97 -19.92
C VAL A 525 29.63 11.42 -20.21
N ASN A 526 29.67 12.28 -19.19
CA ASN A 526 29.27 13.70 -19.27
C ASN A 526 27.84 13.91 -19.84
N GLY A 527 26.90 13.01 -19.50
CA GLY A 527 25.51 13.07 -19.98
C GLY A 527 25.30 12.55 -21.42
N CYS A 528 26.36 12.12 -22.10
CA CYS A 528 26.31 11.56 -23.45
C CYS A 528 26.40 10.04 -23.45
N CYS A 529 25.92 9.41 -24.53
CA CYS A 529 26.09 7.98 -24.76
C CYS A 529 27.58 7.58 -24.66
N PRO A 530 27.94 6.55 -23.87
CA PRO A 530 29.33 6.13 -23.70
C PRO A 530 29.95 5.49 -24.96
N VAL A 531 29.12 5.10 -25.92
CA VAL A 531 29.58 4.58 -27.21
C VAL A 531 30.27 5.71 -27.98
N THR A 532 31.57 5.54 -28.23
CA THR A 532 32.47 6.54 -28.84
C THR A 532 31.96 7.08 -30.18
N THR A 533 31.18 6.29 -30.93
CA THR A 533 30.61 6.69 -32.23
C THR A 533 29.24 7.36 -32.12
N CYS A 534 28.59 7.32 -30.96
CA CYS A 534 27.24 7.86 -30.77
C CYS A 534 27.31 9.30 -30.25
N SER A 535 27.95 9.52 -29.09
CA SER A 535 28.07 10.82 -28.41
C SER A 535 26.76 11.63 -28.29
N ILE A 536 25.61 10.98 -28.43
CA ILE A 536 24.31 11.62 -28.33
C ILE A 536 24.09 12.02 -26.87
N ASP A 537 23.74 13.29 -26.66
CA ASP A 537 23.25 13.82 -25.39
C ASP A 537 21.94 13.11 -25.03
N LEU A 538 21.98 12.33 -23.94
CA LEU A 538 20.86 11.49 -23.53
C LEU A 538 19.67 12.31 -23.02
N SER A 539 19.86 13.58 -22.69
CA SER A 539 18.75 14.49 -22.36
C SER A 539 17.90 14.85 -23.58
N LYS A 540 18.45 14.69 -24.80
CA LYS A 540 17.80 15.00 -26.08
C LYS A 540 17.17 13.79 -26.76
N VAL A 541 17.40 12.58 -26.24
CA VAL A 541 16.77 11.37 -26.75
C VAL A 541 15.30 11.40 -26.31
N GLN A 542 14.38 11.60 -27.26
CA GLN A 542 12.95 11.47 -26.99
C GLN A 542 12.67 10.06 -26.48
N LYS A 543 12.21 9.97 -25.23
CA LYS A 543 11.69 8.71 -24.69
C LYS A 543 10.40 8.40 -25.46
N LYS A 544 10.35 7.26 -26.15
CA LYS A 544 9.07 6.70 -26.61
C LYS A 544 8.32 6.25 -25.35
N ASP A 545 7.21 6.92 -25.08
CA ASP A 545 6.28 6.58 -23.99
C ASP A 545 5.62 5.20 -24.17
#